data_AF-A0A7X6TYQ5-F1
#
_entry.id   AF-A0A7X6TYQ5-F1
#
_cell.length_a   1.000
_cell.length_b   1.000
_cell.length_c   1.000
_cell.angle_alpha   90.00
_cell.angle_beta   90.00
_cell.angle_gamma   90.00
#
_symmetry.space_group_name_H-M   'P 1'
#
loop_
_entity.id
_entity.type
_entity.pdbx_description
1 polymer ?
#
loop_
_entity_poly.entity_id
_entity_poly.type
_entity_poly.pdbx_seq_one_letter_code
_entity_poly.pdbx_strand_id
1 'polypeptide(L)'
;MKKIGKKKSIIIAIACLLVLWIAMGLADYIKVSNFERPIFCLLDVENSYEDGGSGTYNGLGYSFDIKGNFMPEDEYPGVTRYTYYVFGSEVSAGIRD
;
A
#
# COMPACT_ATOMS: atom_id res chain seq x y z
N MET A 1 3.33 32.47 -23.25
CA MET A 1 2.76 31.26 -22.61
C MET A 1 1.32 31.07 -23.09
N LYS A 2 0.99 29.93 -23.72
CA LYS A 2 -0.35 29.68 -24.29
C LYS A 2 -1.31 29.34 -23.14
N LYS A 3 -2.39 30.12 -22.94
CA LYS A 3 -3.40 29.82 -21.90
C LYS A 3 -4.04 28.47 -22.19
N ILE A 4 -3.89 27.53 -21.27
CA ILE A 4 -4.57 26.23 -21.32
C ILE A 4 -6.05 26.51 -21.05
N GLY A 5 -6.94 26.05 -21.95
CA GLY A 5 -8.38 26.20 -21.74
C GLY A 5 -8.86 25.42 -20.52
N LYS A 6 -9.87 25.94 -19.79
CA LYS A 6 -10.36 25.38 -18.51
C LYS A 6 -10.57 23.86 -18.55
N LYS A 7 -11.18 23.32 -19.62
CA LYS A 7 -11.39 21.87 -19.81
C LYS A 7 -10.08 21.08 -19.91
N LYS A 8 -9.09 21.58 -20.66
CA LYS A 8 -7.77 20.95 -20.80
C LYS A 8 -7.00 20.97 -19.47
N SER A 9 -7.14 22.04 -18.69
CA SER A 9 -6.53 22.15 -17.36
C SER A 9 -7.08 21.10 -16.39
N ILE A 10 -8.39 20.86 -16.40
CA ILE A 10 -9.04 19.84 -15.56
C ILE A 10 -8.55 18.44 -15.94
N ILE A 11 -8.51 18.13 -17.23
CA ILE A 11 -8.02 16.82 -17.71
C ILE A 11 -6.58 16.57 -17.25
N ILE A 12 -5.70 17.57 -17.37
CA ILE A 12 -4.31 17.48 -16.91
C ILE A 12 -4.27 17.25 -15.39
N ALA A 13 -5.06 17.97 -14.62
CA ALA A 13 -5.11 17.78 -13.16
C ALA A 13 -5.53 16.36 -12.77
N ILE A 14 -6.58 15.82 -13.40
CA ILE A 14 -7.04 14.44 -13.18
C ILE A 14 -5.94 13.45 -13.56
N ALA A 15 -5.28 13.64 -14.70
CA ALA A 15 -4.18 12.78 -15.12
C ALA A 15 -3.02 12.80 -14.11
N CYS A 16 -2.65 13.97 -13.59
CA CYS A 16 -1.61 14.07 -12.55
C CYS A 16 -2.01 13.34 -11.27
N LEU A 17 -3.26 13.47 -10.82
CA LEU A 17 -3.76 12.76 -9.63
C LEU A 17 -3.74 11.24 -9.84
N LEU A 18 -4.11 10.76 -11.02
CA LEU A 18 -4.04 9.34 -11.36
C LEU A 18 -2.59 8.82 -11.36
N VAL A 19 -1.64 9.58 -11.91
CA VAL A 19 -0.23 9.22 -11.89
C VAL A 19 0.32 9.15 -10.47
N LEU A 20 0.01 10.13 -9.63
CA LEU A 20 0.39 10.12 -8.21
C LEU A 20 -0.20 8.93 -7.47
N TRP A 21 -1.47 8.61 -7.75
CA TRP A 21 -2.15 7.45 -7.18
C TRP A 21 -1.47 6.13 -7.55
N ILE A 22 -1.14 5.92 -8.82
CA ILE A 22 -0.39 4.74 -9.29
C ILE A 22 0.99 4.68 -8.62
N ALA A 23 1.69 5.81 -8.52
CA ALA A 23 3.00 5.87 -7.90
C ALA A 23 2.98 5.47 -6.41
N MET A 24 1.97 5.92 -5.65
CA MET A 24 1.79 5.52 -4.26
C MET A 24 1.55 4.00 -4.13
N GLY A 25 0.63 3.45 -4.92
CA GLY A 25 0.34 2.01 -4.88
C GLY A 25 1.53 1.15 -5.28
N LEU A 26 2.31 1.59 -6.27
CA LEU A 26 3.53 0.89 -6.67
C LEU A 26 4.62 0.98 -5.60
N ALA A 27 4.79 2.12 -4.96
CA ALA A 27 5.76 2.29 -3.88
C ALA A 27 5.45 1.36 -2.69
N ASP A 28 4.18 1.28 -2.29
CA ASP A 28 3.74 0.37 -1.23
C ASP A 28 3.92 -1.10 -1.63
N TYR A 29 3.57 -1.46 -2.87
CA TYR A 29 3.78 -2.82 -3.37
C TYR A 29 5.28 -3.21 -3.37
N ILE A 30 6.17 -2.32 -3.81
CA ILE A 30 7.62 -2.57 -3.79
C ILE A 30 8.10 -2.75 -2.34
N LYS A 31 7.62 -1.94 -1.40
CA LYS A 31 7.98 -2.09 0.01
C LYS A 31 7.53 -3.43 0.59
N VAL A 32 6.26 -3.77 0.39
CA VAL A 32 5.66 -4.99 0.94
C VAL A 32 6.22 -6.25 0.29
N SER A 33 6.51 -6.22 -1.02
CA SER A 33 7.18 -7.34 -1.71
C SER A 33 8.65 -7.53 -1.29
N ASN A 34 9.29 -6.50 -0.74
CA ASN A 34 10.57 -6.60 -0.05
C ASN A 34 10.43 -6.89 1.45
N PHE A 35 9.23 -7.28 1.90
CA PHE A 35 8.93 -7.64 3.28
C PHE A 35 9.07 -6.48 4.29
N GLU A 36 8.81 -5.26 3.83
CA GLU A 36 8.73 -4.04 4.65
C GLU A 36 7.28 -3.54 4.76
N ARG A 37 7.01 -2.67 5.74
CA ARG A 37 5.68 -2.05 5.88
C ARG A 37 5.38 -1.10 4.71
N PRO A 38 4.11 -0.99 4.28
CA PRO A 38 3.71 0.02 3.31
C PRO A 38 3.83 1.42 3.91
N ILE A 39 4.01 2.43 3.06
CA ILE A 39 4.22 3.83 3.43
C ILE A 39 2.91 4.63 3.40
N PHE A 40 2.09 4.41 2.37
CA PHE A 40 0.89 5.23 2.12
C PHE A 40 -0.40 4.56 2.59
N CYS A 41 -0.45 3.22 2.65
CA CYS A 41 -1.56 2.52 3.27
C CYS A 41 -1.65 2.80 4.76
N LEU A 42 -2.89 2.83 5.26
CA LEU A 42 -3.19 2.94 6.68
C LEU A 42 -3.63 1.58 7.22
N LEU A 43 -3.08 1.20 8.37
CA LEU A 43 -3.51 0.01 9.09
C LEU A 43 -4.95 0.21 9.58
N ASP A 44 -5.81 -0.75 9.28
CA ASP A 44 -7.13 -0.86 9.89
C ASP A 44 -6.96 -1.31 11.34
N VAL A 45 -7.08 -0.36 12.26
CA VAL A 45 -6.84 -0.58 13.69
C VAL A 45 -7.89 -1.51 14.29
N GLU A 46 -9.14 -1.49 13.79
CA GLU A 46 -10.22 -2.33 14.33
C GLU A 46 -9.98 -3.82 14.09
N ASN A 47 -9.27 -4.16 13.02
CA ASN A 47 -8.97 -5.53 12.62
C ASN A 47 -7.46 -5.86 12.68
N SER A 48 -6.69 -5.06 13.42
CA SER A 48 -5.25 -5.26 13.60
C SER A 48 -4.93 -6.26 14.72
N TYR A 49 -3.77 -6.90 14.63
CA TYR A 49 -3.25 -7.75 15.68
C TYR A 49 -2.52 -6.92 16.74
N GLU A 50 -2.44 -7.43 17.98
CA GLU A 50 -1.72 -6.79 19.09
C GLU A 50 -0.18 -6.88 18.99
N ASP A 51 0.37 -7.22 17.81
CA ASP A 51 1.81 -7.29 17.55
C ASP A 51 2.40 -5.96 17.04
N GLY A 52 1.56 -4.92 16.91
CA GLY A 52 2.00 -3.59 16.51
C GLY A 52 2.24 -3.40 15.02
N GLY A 53 1.82 -4.33 14.14
CA GLY A 53 1.90 -4.12 12.69
C GLY A 53 1.24 -5.15 11.77
N SER A 54 0.70 -6.27 12.26
CA SER A 54 -0.06 -7.19 11.42
C SER A 54 -1.51 -6.75 11.32
N GLY A 55 -2.12 -7.00 10.17
CA GLY A 55 -3.50 -6.64 9.87
C GLY A 55 -3.66 -6.18 8.43
N THR A 56 -4.83 -5.61 8.14
CA THR A 56 -5.16 -5.09 6.80
C THR A 56 -4.75 -3.63 6.66
N TYR A 57 -3.94 -3.36 5.65
CA TYR A 57 -3.48 -2.03 5.27
C TYR A 57 -4.27 -1.55 4.06
N ASN A 58 -5.05 -0.48 4.22
CA ASN A 58 -5.94 0.04 3.19
C ASN A 58 -5.34 1.27 2.50
N GLY A 59 -5.16 1.18 1.18
CA GLY A 59 -4.92 2.29 0.28
C GLY A 59 -6.17 2.65 -0.51
N LEU A 60 -6.09 3.67 -1.37
CA LEU A 60 -7.23 4.04 -2.22
C LEU A 60 -7.40 2.99 -3.33
N GLY A 61 -8.34 2.06 -3.22
CA GLY A 61 -8.62 1.06 -4.26
C GLY A 61 -7.64 -0.12 -4.33
N TYR A 62 -6.75 -0.24 -3.34
CA TYR A 62 -5.87 -1.39 -3.15
C TYR A 62 -5.65 -1.63 -1.65
N SER A 63 -5.27 -2.84 -1.27
CA SER A 63 -5.01 -3.18 0.13
C SER A 63 -3.98 -4.29 0.25
N PHE A 64 -3.42 -4.44 1.45
CA PHE A 64 -2.54 -5.54 1.81
C PHE A 64 -3.00 -6.20 3.09
N ASP A 65 -3.07 -7.52 3.11
CA ASP A 65 -3.12 -8.27 4.36
C ASP A 65 -1.69 -8.65 4.73
N ILE A 66 -1.23 -8.14 5.88
CA ILE A 66 0.15 -8.28 6.34
C ILE A 66 0.17 -9.11 7.63
N LYS A 67 1.10 -10.06 7.68
CA LYS A 67 1.58 -10.66 8.92
C LYS A 67 3.07 -10.42 9.05
N GLY A 68 3.53 -10.22 10.26
CA GLY A 68 4.93 -9.97 10.51
C GLY A 68 5.31 -10.07 11.97
N ASN A 69 6.60 -9.91 12.17
CA ASN A 69 7.27 -9.87 13.45
C ASN A 69 7.55 -8.39 13.74
N PHE A 70 6.75 -7.81 14.61
CA PHE A 70 6.70 -6.37 14.81
C PHE A 70 6.97 -5.96 16.26
N MET A 71 7.18 -6.95 17.13
CA MET A 71 7.53 -6.73 18.51
C MET A 71 9.06 -6.60 18.65
N PRO A 72 9.55 -5.78 19.61
CA PRO A 72 10.98 -5.58 19.82
C PRO A 72 11.77 -6.86 20.10
N GLU A 73 11.11 -7.86 20.68
CA GLU A 73 11.67 -9.16 21.05
C GLU A 73 11.79 -10.15 19.88
N ASP A 74 11.25 -9.84 18.70
CA ASP A 74 11.29 -10.75 17.57
C ASP A 74 12.69 -10.77 16.91
N GLU A 75 13.26 -11.98 16.75
CA GLU A 75 14.59 -12.19 16.18
C GLU A 75 14.69 -11.78 14.70
N TYR A 76 13.57 -11.84 13.96
CA TYR A 76 13.49 -11.54 12.53
C TYR A 76 12.39 -10.50 12.24
N PRO A 77 12.65 -9.19 12.46
CA PRO A 77 11.62 -8.16 12.37
C PRO A 77 11.16 -7.91 10.92
N GLY A 78 9.95 -7.38 10.80
CA GLY A 78 9.33 -6.99 9.53
C GLY A 78 8.23 -7.95 9.07
N VAL A 79 7.81 -7.78 7.81
CA VAL A 79 6.74 -8.58 7.22
C VAL A 79 7.25 -10.01 7.00
N THR A 80 6.45 -11.01 7.35
CA THR A 80 6.73 -12.42 7.06
C THR A 80 5.80 -12.96 5.99
N ARG A 81 4.59 -12.39 5.86
CA ARG A 81 3.65 -12.73 4.82
C ARG A 81 2.86 -11.51 4.38
N TYR A 82 2.60 -11.42 3.09
CA TYR A 82 1.66 -10.45 2.54
C TYR A 82 0.73 -11.08 1.49
N THR A 83 -0.47 -10.52 1.38
CA THR A 83 -1.35 -10.68 0.22
C THR A 83 -1.76 -9.30 -0.26
N TYR A 84 -1.59 -9.02 -1.55
CA TYR A 84 -1.89 -7.76 -2.20
C TYR A 84 -3.18 -7.85 -3.01
N TYR A 85 -4.06 -6.88 -2.80
CA TYR A 85 -5.35 -6.80 -3.48
C TYR A 85 -5.50 -5.48 -4.23
N VAL A 86 -6.14 -5.53 -5.40
CA VAL A 86 -6.56 -4.35 -6.17
C VAL A 86 -8.07 -4.47 -6.39
N PHE A 87 -8.82 -3.45 -5.96
CA PHE A 87 -10.28 -3.47 -5.94
C PHE A 87 -10.89 -4.75 -5.34
N GLY A 88 -10.27 -5.27 -4.27
CA GLY A 88 -10.70 -6.48 -3.56
C GLY A 88 -10.34 -7.80 -4.25
N SER A 89 -9.71 -7.77 -5.42
CA SER A 89 -9.21 -8.98 -6.09
C SER A 89 -7.76 -9.23 -5.73
N GLU A 90 -7.42 -10.46 -5.37
CA GLU A 90 -6.04 -10.85 -5.09
C GLU A 90 -5.19 -10.76 -6.37
N VAL A 91 -4.03 -10.09 -6.27
CA VAL A 91 -3.11 -9.87 -7.39
C VAL A 91 -1.76 -10.56 -7.16
N SER A 92 -1.28 -10.60 -5.92
CA SER A 92 0.03 -11.16 -5.58
C SER A 92 0.07 -11.53 -4.10
N ALA A 93 0.82 -12.57 -3.75
CA ALA A 93 1.14 -12.91 -2.37
C ALA A 93 2.61 -13.29 -2.26
N GLY A 94 3.17 -13.19 -1.05
CA GLY A 94 4.55 -13.58 -0.76
C GLY A 94 4.73 -14.01 0.69
N ILE A 95 5.69 -14.91 0.90
CA ILE A 95 6.09 -15.42 2.21
C ILE A 95 7.62 -15.33 2.28
N ARG A 96 8.14 -14.87 3.43
CA ARG A 96 9.55 -14.87 3.77
C ARG A 96 9.78 -15.96 4.81
N ASP A 97 10.49 -17.00 4.40
CA ASP A 97 10.97 -18.08 5.27
C ASP A 97 12.24 -17.64 6.02
#